data_AF-A0A3N1XYF6-F1
#
_entry.id   AF-A0A3N1XYF6-F1
#
_cell.length_a   1.000
_cell.length_b   1.000
_cell.length_c   1.000
_cell.angle_alpha   90.00
_cell.angle_beta   90.00
_cell.angle_gamma   90.00
#
_symmetry.space_group_name_H-M   'P 1'
#
loop_
_entity.id
_entity.type
_entity.pdbx_description
1 polymer ?
#
loop_
_entity_poly.entity_id
_entity_poly.type
_entity_poly.pdbx_seq_one_letter_code
_entity_poly.pdbx_strand_id
1 'polypeptide(L)'
;MEHELISTVGLAQDPGRASAIRRAADAGTLVRVHRGTYVGSGEWASMTGRERHRTLVRSVVAGGRGSVVVSHRSAVAMLGLPWIGAFGERVTVTDPSRDRGQVKQSIQRIGSAGRLPSSVEVDGVPVTTLTETAVDVALREHPWRAIVVLDAVLRRGVERATLLEALGSRRARGHRRARELVEYADPLAESPGESITRWGAHVLGAPDPVLQQEFRHDGLLRDRVDLWFAEAGVIVEFDGRVKYDDPRRGRTAADALVDEKRREDRLRRRREVNGFARVMWSDAMPAGQLPRILHDAGVPLGPNWGTAWRHAAIRAL
;
A
#
# COMPACT_ATOMS: atom_id res chain seq x y z
N MET A 1 -14.47 -9.79 -7.59
CA MET A 1 -15.61 -10.72 -7.48
C MET A 1 -16.03 -10.78 -6.04
N GLU A 2 -17.33 -10.80 -5.78
CA GLU A 2 -17.86 -10.95 -4.43
C GLU A 2 -17.85 -12.45 -4.09
N HIS A 3 -17.17 -12.80 -3.01
CA HIS A 3 -16.95 -14.18 -2.60
C HIS A 3 -18.02 -14.59 -1.58
N GLU A 4 -18.63 -15.76 -1.77
CA GLU A 4 -19.80 -16.17 -0.98
C GLU A 4 -19.39 -16.54 0.45
N LEU A 5 -19.85 -15.75 1.41
CA LEU A 5 -19.62 -15.99 2.84
C LEU A 5 -20.68 -16.94 3.40
N ILE A 6 -20.26 -18.14 3.81
CA ILE A 6 -21.16 -19.10 4.46
C ILE A 6 -21.20 -18.78 5.96
N SER A 7 -22.32 -18.23 6.41
CA SER A 7 -22.53 -17.90 7.82
C SER A 7 -23.31 -18.99 8.54
N THR A 8 -22.81 -19.39 9.71
CA THR A 8 -23.59 -20.12 10.73
C THR A 8 -24.20 -19.17 11.76
N VAL A 9 -23.85 -17.88 11.72
CA VAL A 9 -24.47 -16.83 12.54
C VAL A 9 -25.88 -16.60 11.99
N GLY A 10 -26.90 -17.02 12.75
CA GLY A 10 -28.31 -16.99 12.35
C GLY A 10 -28.95 -18.36 12.15
N LEU A 11 -28.16 -19.44 12.03
CA LEU A 11 -28.66 -20.82 11.92
C LEU A 11 -29.05 -21.42 13.28
N ALA A 12 -29.40 -20.60 14.27
CA ALA A 12 -29.85 -21.09 15.58
C ALA A 12 -31.13 -21.95 15.48
N GLN A 13 -31.93 -21.71 14.44
CA GLN A 13 -33.16 -22.43 14.13
C GLN A 13 -32.92 -23.65 13.19
N ASP A 14 -31.69 -23.87 12.71
CA ASP A 14 -31.32 -25.04 11.88
C ASP A 14 -29.98 -25.66 12.36
N PRO A 15 -30.03 -26.45 13.45
CA PRO A 15 -28.84 -27.08 14.03
C PRO A 15 -28.17 -28.10 13.08
N GLY A 16 -28.97 -28.74 12.21
CA GLY A 16 -28.52 -29.73 11.25
C GLY A 16 -27.57 -29.12 10.22
N ARG A 17 -27.97 -27.97 9.65
CA ARG A 17 -27.14 -27.22 8.70
C ARG A 17 -25.88 -26.65 9.34
N ALA A 18 -25.97 -26.12 10.56
CA ALA A 18 -24.79 -25.65 11.29
C ALA A 18 -23.78 -26.79 11.59
N SER A 19 -24.27 -27.99 11.88
CA SER A 19 -23.44 -29.18 12.09
C SER A 19 -22.80 -29.68 10.79
N ALA A 20 -23.55 -29.67 9.68
CA ALA A 20 -23.02 -30.01 8.36
C ALA A 20 -21.88 -29.06 7.94
N ILE A 21 -22.02 -27.75 8.17
CA ILE A 21 -20.97 -26.75 7.87
C ILE A 21 -19.70 -27.00 8.71
N ARG A 22 -19.85 -27.35 10.00
CA ARG A 22 -18.70 -27.70 10.84
C ARG A 22 -17.99 -28.96 10.35
N ARG A 23 -18.73 -30.02 10.04
CA ARG A 23 -18.15 -31.25 9.45
C ARG A 23 -17.45 -30.97 8.12
N ALA A 24 -18.03 -30.12 7.29
CA ALA A 24 -17.42 -29.70 6.02
C ALA A 24 -16.09 -28.93 6.25
N ALA A 25 -16.00 -28.14 7.32
CA ALA A 25 -14.75 -27.50 7.73
C ALA A 25 -13.73 -28.50 8.30
N ASP A 26 -14.17 -29.44 9.14
CA ASP A 26 -13.32 -30.50 9.69
C ASP A 26 -12.77 -31.41 8.57
N ALA A 27 -13.56 -31.63 7.51
CA ALA A 27 -13.17 -32.34 6.30
C ALA A 27 -12.32 -31.49 5.31
N GLY A 28 -12.03 -30.22 5.61
CA GLY A 28 -11.20 -29.35 4.78
C GLY A 28 -11.87 -28.77 3.52
N THR A 29 -13.17 -29.02 3.32
CA THR A 29 -13.93 -28.43 2.19
C THR A 29 -14.29 -26.98 2.42
N LEU A 30 -14.39 -26.56 3.69
CA LEU A 30 -14.58 -25.18 4.10
C LEU A 30 -13.42 -24.70 4.97
N VAL A 31 -13.02 -23.44 4.78
CA VAL A 31 -12.07 -22.73 5.62
C VAL A 31 -12.84 -21.82 6.57
N ARG A 32 -12.57 -21.96 7.87
CA ARG A 32 -13.13 -21.07 8.88
C ARG A 32 -12.39 -19.73 8.87
N VAL A 33 -13.05 -18.66 8.46
CA VAL A 33 -12.49 -17.30 8.40
C VAL A 33 -12.58 -16.60 9.77
N HIS A 34 -13.72 -16.74 10.44
CA HIS A 34 -13.97 -16.18 11.77
C HIS A 34 -14.93 -17.09 12.55
N ARG A 35 -15.22 -16.77 13.82
CA ARG A 35 -16.21 -17.51 14.60
C ARG A 35 -17.56 -17.49 13.90
N GLY A 36 -17.97 -18.66 13.41
CA GLY A 36 -19.25 -18.88 12.77
C GLY A 36 -19.30 -18.50 11.30
N THR A 37 -18.18 -18.17 10.66
CA THR A 37 -18.13 -17.76 9.25
C THR A 37 -17.09 -18.57 8.48
N TYR A 38 -17.48 -19.09 7.33
CA TYR A 38 -16.72 -20.04 6.52
C TYR A 38 -16.72 -19.62 5.03
N VAL A 39 -15.72 -20.10 4.29
CA VAL A 39 -15.55 -19.90 2.84
C VAL A 39 -15.13 -21.23 2.22
N GLY A 40 -15.47 -21.50 0.96
CA GLY A 40 -14.98 -22.69 0.25
C GLY A 40 -13.45 -22.73 0.19
N SER A 41 -12.83 -23.90 0.41
CA SER A 41 -11.37 -23.99 0.47
C SER A 41 -10.68 -23.62 -0.86
N GLY A 42 -11.27 -24.01 -2.00
CA GLY A 42 -10.78 -23.61 -3.34
C GLY A 42 -10.86 -22.11 -3.59
N GLU A 43 -11.98 -21.49 -3.22
CA GLU A 43 -12.16 -20.04 -3.30
C GLU A 43 -11.16 -19.30 -2.41
N TRP A 44 -11.02 -19.72 -1.14
CA TRP A 44 -10.04 -19.16 -0.22
C TRP A 44 -8.61 -19.27 -0.75
N ALA A 45 -8.25 -20.40 -1.37
CA ALA A 45 -6.93 -20.62 -1.96
C ALA A 45 -6.66 -19.64 -3.12
N SER A 46 -7.67 -19.33 -3.94
CA SER A 46 -7.56 -18.37 -5.05
C SER A 46 -7.52 -16.90 -4.63
N MET A 47 -8.00 -16.56 -3.43
CA MET A 47 -8.04 -15.18 -2.96
C MET A 47 -6.64 -14.59 -2.74
N THR A 48 -6.48 -13.35 -3.18
CA THR A 48 -5.36 -12.49 -2.79
C THR A 48 -5.38 -12.20 -1.29
N GLY A 49 -4.24 -11.77 -0.74
CA GLY A 49 -4.16 -11.36 0.67
C GLY A 49 -5.13 -10.23 1.04
N ARG A 50 -5.46 -9.34 0.09
CA ARG A 50 -6.47 -8.29 0.29
C ARG A 50 -7.87 -8.88 0.37
N GLU A 51 -8.24 -9.76 -0.54
CA GLU A 51 -9.57 -10.41 -0.55
C GLU A 51 -9.80 -11.23 0.71
N ARG A 52 -8.80 -12.02 1.15
CA ARG A 52 -8.85 -12.73 2.43
C ARG A 52 -9.08 -11.77 3.60
N HIS A 53 -8.37 -10.64 3.62
CA HIS A 53 -8.52 -9.67 4.70
C HIS A 53 -9.86 -8.94 4.67
N ARG A 54 -10.38 -8.53 3.51
CA ARG A 54 -11.74 -7.96 3.37
C ARG A 54 -12.80 -8.93 3.84
N THR A 55 -12.64 -10.21 3.51
CA THR A 55 -13.54 -11.29 3.94
C THR A 55 -13.52 -11.45 5.47
N LEU A 56 -12.33 -11.38 6.09
CA LEU A 56 -12.19 -11.33 7.54
C LEU A 56 -12.86 -10.09 8.16
N VAL A 57 -12.68 -8.90 7.56
CA VAL A 57 -13.33 -7.64 8.02
C VAL A 57 -14.84 -7.81 8.08
N ARG A 58 -15.47 -8.23 6.97
CA ARG A 58 -16.93 -8.45 6.92
C ARG A 58 -17.39 -9.47 7.96
N SER A 59 -16.63 -10.56 8.13
CA SER A 59 -16.95 -11.62 9.09
C SER A 59 -16.86 -11.16 10.56
N VAL A 60 -15.92 -10.27 10.88
CA VAL A 60 -15.75 -9.73 12.24
C VAL A 60 -16.80 -8.66 12.55
N VAL A 61 -17.06 -7.76 11.60
CA VAL A 61 -18.03 -6.66 11.78
C VAL A 61 -19.45 -7.18 11.88
N ALA A 62 -19.85 -8.16 11.05
CA ALA A 62 -21.17 -8.79 11.11
C ALA A 62 -21.45 -9.47 12.47
N GLY A 63 -20.42 -9.97 13.15
CA GLY A 63 -20.53 -10.59 14.48
C GLY A 63 -20.36 -9.61 15.65
N GLY A 64 -20.06 -8.34 15.38
CA GLY A 64 -19.76 -7.32 16.39
C GLY A 64 -21.02 -6.67 16.96
N ARG A 65 -20.96 -6.30 18.25
CA ARG A 65 -21.91 -5.38 18.89
C ARG A 65 -21.16 -4.09 19.22
N GLY A 66 -21.66 -2.94 18.76
CA GLY A 66 -21.11 -1.61 19.04
C GLY A 66 -20.77 -0.77 17.80
N SER A 67 -20.68 0.55 17.96
CA SER A 67 -20.37 1.53 16.92
C SER A 67 -18.85 1.65 16.69
N VAL A 68 -18.26 0.61 16.10
CA VAL A 68 -16.84 0.64 15.67
C VAL A 68 -16.73 1.00 14.19
N VAL A 69 -15.63 1.66 13.81
CA VAL A 69 -15.31 2.00 12.42
C VAL A 69 -14.04 1.27 12.00
N VAL A 70 -14.08 0.55 10.88
CA VAL A 70 -12.88 -0.13 10.33
C VAL A 70 -11.86 0.92 9.92
N SER A 71 -10.61 0.78 10.38
CA SER A 71 -9.59 1.82 10.26
C SER A 71 -8.19 1.26 9.95
N HIS A 72 -7.21 2.15 9.78
CA HIS A 72 -5.80 1.80 9.56
C HIS A 72 -5.63 0.78 8.42
N ARG A 73 -4.82 -0.27 8.63
CA ARG A 73 -4.53 -1.32 7.66
C ARG A 73 -5.78 -2.04 7.12
N SER A 74 -6.81 -2.22 7.94
CA SER A 74 -8.07 -2.83 7.48
C SER A 74 -8.85 -1.89 6.58
N ALA A 75 -8.86 -0.58 6.88
CA ALA A 75 -9.45 0.41 5.97
C ALA A 75 -8.67 0.53 4.65
N VAL A 76 -7.33 0.41 4.66
CA VAL A 76 -6.53 0.33 3.43
C VAL A 76 -7.00 -0.82 2.53
N ALA A 77 -7.29 -1.99 3.11
CA ALA A 77 -7.83 -3.14 2.36
C ALA A 77 -9.21 -2.83 1.75
N MET A 78 -10.11 -2.26 2.56
CA MET A 78 -11.49 -1.95 2.17
C MET A 78 -11.58 -0.81 1.12
N LEU A 79 -10.74 0.23 1.24
CA LEU A 79 -10.71 1.36 0.30
C LEU A 79 -9.92 1.05 -0.98
N GLY A 80 -9.37 -0.17 -1.11
CA GLY A 80 -8.57 -0.54 -2.28
C GLY A 80 -7.26 0.26 -2.39
N LEU A 81 -6.73 0.80 -1.29
CA LEU A 81 -5.47 1.56 -1.26
C LEU A 81 -4.28 0.61 -1.33
N PRO A 82 -3.15 0.98 -1.97
CA PRO A 82 -1.99 0.11 -2.08
C PRO A 82 -1.42 -0.25 -0.70
N TRP A 83 -0.90 -1.47 -0.58
CA TRP A 83 -0.33 -1.97 0.66
C TRP A 83 0.77 -2.98 0.34
N ILE A 84 1.82 -2.97 1.15
CA ILE A 84 2.99 -3.81 0.93
C ILE A 84 3.22 -4.67 2.17
N GLY A 85 3.34 -5.98 1.91
CA GLY A 85 3.33 -7.02 2.92
C GLY A 85 1.91 -7.51 3.22
N ALA A 86 1.80 -8.40 4.20
CA ALA A 86 0.50 -8.97 4.59
C ALA A 86 -0.39 -7.94 5.31
N PHE A 87 -1.70 -8.05 5.10
CA PHE A 87 -2.71 -7.37 5.92
C PHE A 87 -2.93 -8.04 7.28
N GLY A 88 -2.32 -9.20 7.52
CA GLY A 88 -2.43 -9.95 8.78
C GLY A 88 -3.83 -10.51 9.07
N GLU A 89 -3.94 -11.17 10.22
CA GLU A 89 -5.11 -11.96 10.63
C GLU A 89 -6.02 -11.22 11.63
N ARG A 90 -5.77 -9.94 11.86
CA ARG A 90 -6.56 -9.09 12.77
C ARG A 90 -7.17 -7.93 12.03
N VAL A 91 -8.47 -7.72 12.24
CA VAL A 91 -9.19 -6.53 11.80
C VAL A 91 -8.86 -5.38 12.73
N THR A 92 -8.38 -4.27 12.18
CA THR A 92 -8.15 -3.04 12.93
C THR A 92 -9.39 -2.14 12.84
N VAL A 93 -9.88 -1.71 13.99
CA VAL A 93 -11.01 -0.79 14.10
C VAL A 93 -10.68 0.35 15.07
N THR A 94 -11.29 1.50 14.86
CA THR A 94 -11.33 2.60 15.82
C THR A 94 -12.60 2.47 16.64
N ASP A 95 -12.46 2.51 17.96
CA ASP A 95 -13.53 2.35 18.95
C ASP A 95 -13.65 3.65 19.78
N PRO A 96 -14.69 4.47 19.54
CA PRO A 96 -14.88 5.74 20.23
C PRO A 96 -15.26 5.58 21.69
N SER A 97 -15.81 4.43 22.11
CA SER A 97 -16.18 4.20 23.51
C SER A 97 -14.98 3.83 24.40
N ARG A 98 -13.75 3.92 23.88
CA ARG A 98 -12.53 3.50 24.56
C ARG A 98 -11.47 4.58 24.53
N ASP A 99 -10.79 4.76 25.66
CA ASP A 99 -9.59 5.59 25.74
C ASP A 99 -8.33 4.82 25.36
N ARG A 100 -8.30 3.51 25.65
CA ARG A 100 -7.15 2.64 25.40
C ARG A 100 -7.49 1.56 24.38
N GLY A 101 -6.49 1.18 23.60
CA GLY A 101 -6.62 0.08 22.64
C GLY A 101 -6.80 -1.28 23.32
N GLN A 102 -7.32 -2.24 22.57
CA GLN A 102 -7.47 -3.63 22.99
C GLN A 102 -7.12 -4.57 21.83
N VAL A 103 -6.29 -5.58 22.09
CA VAL A 103 -5.99 -6.62 21.11
C VAL A 103 -6.66 -7.91 21.54
N LYS A 104 -7.41 -8.54 20.63
CA LYS A 104 -7.94 -9.90 20.75
C LYS A 104 -7.44 -10.74 19.56
N GLN A 105 -7.87 -12.00 19.49
CA GLN A 105 -7.42 -12.93 18.45
C GLN A 105 -7.68 -12.40 17.03
N SER A 106 -8.91 -11.99 16.71
CA SER A 106 -9.32 -11.56 15.36
C SER A 106 -9.51 -10.06 15.19
N ILE A 107 -9.40 -9.26 16.26
CA ILE A 107 -9.68 -7.83 16.23
C ILE A 107 -8.70 -7.03 17.11
N GLN A 108 -8.25 -5.90 16.58
CA GLN A 108 -7.49 -4.88 17.28
C GLN A 108 -8.33 -3.59 17.30
N ARG A 109 -8.67 -3.13 18.50
CA ARG A 109 -9.37 -1.86 18.73
C ARG A 109 -8.35 -0.78 19.06
N ILE A 110 -8.44 0.34 18.37
CA ILE A 110 -7.74 1.58 18.67
C ILE A 110 -8.73 2.48 19.41
N GLY A 111 -8.45 2.81 20.67
CA GLY A 111 -9.28 3.74 21.42
C GLY A 111 -9.11 5.16 20.90
N SER A 112 -10.21 5.88 20.70
CA SER A 112 -10.21 7.28 20.25
C SER A 112 -10.80 8.26 21.26
N ALA A 113 -11.11 7.81 22.49
CA ALA A 113 -11.54 8.65 23.62
C ALA A 113 -12.69 9.60 23.23
N GLY A 114 -13.79 9.04 22.70
CA GLY A 114 -14.97 9.78 22.27
C GLY A 114 -14.90 10.38 20.86
N ARG A 115 -13.71 10.48 20.25
CA ARG A 115 -13.58 10.98 18.88
C ARG A 115 -14.16 10.00 17.88
N LEU A 116 -15.19 10.41 17.16
CA LEU A 116 -15.76 9.68 16.04
C LEU A 116 -14.97 9.99 14.76
N PRO A 117 -14.30 9.01 14.13
CA PRO A 117 -13.64 9.26 12.87
C PRO A 117 -14.67 9.44 11.75
N SER A 118 -14.37 10.32 10.79
CA SER A 118 -15.16 10.40 9.56
C SER A 118 -15.12 9.06 8.83
N SER A 119 -16.27 8.60 8.36
CA SER A 119 -16.41 7.28 7.74
C SER A 119 -17.29 7.29 6.50
N VAL A 120 -17.09 6.28 5.66
CA VAL A 120 -17.87 5.94 4.48
C VAL A 120 -18.27 4.47 4.57
N GLU A 121 -19.36 4.11 3.91
CA GLU A 121 -19.78 2.71 3.82
C GLU A 121 -19.08 2.03 2.64
N VAL A 122 -18.52 0.83 2.87
CA VAL A 122 -17.93 -0.02 1.85
C VAL A 122 -18.38 -1.45 2.08
N ASP A 123 -19.09 -2.04 1.13
CA ASP A 123 -19.65 -3.41 1.23
C ASP A 123 -20.45 -3.65 2.54
N GLY A 124 -21.31 -2.73 2.98
CA GLY A 124 -22.06 -2.92 4.24
C GLY A 124 -21.29 -2.55 5.51
N VAL A 125 -20.03 -2.10 5.40
CA VAL A 125 -19.12 -1.89 6.53
C VAL A 125 -18.77 -0.41 6.69
N PRO A 126 -18.86 0.17 7.90
CA PRO A 126 -18.35 1.52 8.16
C PRO A 126 -16.81 1.50 8.16
N VAL A 127 -16.20 2.25 7.24
CA VAL A 127 -14.75 2.35 7.05
C VAL A 127 -14.34 3.81 7.15
N THR A 128 -13.18 4.10 7.75
CA THR A 128 -12.63 5.47 7.76
C THR A 128 -12.50 6.04 6.35
N THR A 129 -12.67 7.36 6.18
CA THR A 129 -12.45 8.01 4.88
C THR A 129 -11.00 7.85 4.39
N LEU A 130 -10.71 8.21 3.13
CA LEU A 130 -9.34 8.23 2.60
C LEU A 130 -8.42 9.09 3.49
N THR A 131 -8.86 10.29 3.87
CA THR A 131 -8.13 11.22 4.75
C THR A 131 -7.82 10.58 6.11
N GLU A 132 -8.85 10.06 6.78
CA GLU A 132 -8.69 9.45 8.11
C GLU A 132 -7.77 8.23 8.06
N THR A 133 -7.91 7.41 7.02
CA THR A 133 -7.08 6.21 6.81
C THR A 133 -5.62 6.57 6.55
N ALA A 134 -5.34 7.57 5.71
CA ALA A 134 -3.98 8.04 5.44
C ALA A 134 -3.30 8.58 6.70
N VAL A 135 -4.00 9.40 7.49
CA VAL A 135 -3.47 9.95 8.75
C VAL A 135 -3.20 8.85 9.77
N ASP A 136 -4.14 7.91 9.93
CA ASP A 136 -4.00 6.77 10.84
C ASP A 136 -2.79 5.89 10.45
N VAL A 137 -2.58 5.65 9.15
CA VAL A 137 -1.40 4.95 8.62
C VAL A 137 -0.12 5.74 8.86
N ALA A 138 -0.08 7.03 8.53
CA ALA A 138 1.11 7.88 8.70
C ALA A 138 1.57 7.95 10.16
N LEU A 139 0.64 7.97 11.12
CA LEU A 139 0.92 8.01 12.55
C LEU A 139 1.54 6.70 13.08
N ARG A 140 1.15 5.54 12.55
CA ARG A 140 1.44 4.24 13.18
C ARG A 140 2.29 3.27 12.36
N GLU A 141 2.24 3.35 11.05
CA GLU A 141 2.97 2.45 10.17
C GLU A 141 4.39 2.94 9.89
N HIS A 142 5.22 2.03 9.39
CA HIS A 142 6.58 2.35 8.96
C HIS A 142 6.55 3.39 7.83
N PRO A 143 7.45 4.40 7.82
CA PRO A 143 7.53 5.45 6.80
C PRO A 143 7.37 4.99 5.33
N TRP A 144 8.17 4.04 4.87
CA TRP A 144 8.10 3.52 3.50
C TRP A 144 6.75 2.89 3.13
N ARG A 145 5.96 2.43 4.10
CA ARG A 145 4.60 1.93 3.85
C ARG A 145 3.58 3.06 3.88
N ALA A 146 3.77 4.01 4.78
CA ALA A 146 2.91 5.18 4.89
C ALA A 146 2.96 6.05 3.63
N ILE A 147 4.15 6.26 3.06
CA ILE A 147 4.31 7.08 1.86
C ILE A 147 3.55 6.53 0.65
N VAL A 148 3.53 5.20 0.49
CA VAL A 148 2.76 4.49 -0.55
C VAL A 148 1.26 4.77 -0.43
N VAL A 149 0.74 4.78 0.79
CA VAL A 149 -0.67 5.08 1.05
C VAL A 149 -0.97 6.56 0.84
N LEU A 150 -0.08 7.44 1.31
CA LEU A 150 -0.22 8.90 1.17
C LEU A 150 -0.22 9.33 -0.30
N ASP A 151 0.77 8.89 -1.10
CA ASP A 151 0.87 9.19 -2.53
C ASP A 151 -0.41 8.75 -3.27
N ALA A 152 -0.92 7.55 -2.95
CA ALA A 152 -2.15 7.03 -3.55
C ALA A 152 -3.41 7.80 -3.11
N VAL A 153 -3.46 8.30 -1.87
CA VAL A 153 -4.57 9.12 -1.38
C VAL A 153 -4.55 10.51 -2.03
N LEU A 154 -3.38 11.14 -2.15
CA LEU A 154 -3.21 12.41 -2.88
C LEU A 154 -3.58 12.24 -4.36
N ARG A 155 -3.15 11.15 -5.01
CA ARG A 155 -3.50 10.85 -6.42
C ARG A 155 -5.00 10.65 -6.62
N ARG A 156 -5.73 10.24 -5.60
CA ARG A 156 -7.21 10.14 -5.62
C ARG A 156 -7.93 11.47 -5.37
N GLY A 157 -7.19 12.59 -5.31
CA GLY A 157 -7.75 13.93 -5.21
C GLY A 157 -8.00 14.41 -3.77
N VAL A 158 -7.45 13.72 -2.75
CA VAL A 158 -7.44 14.30 -1.40
C VAL A 158 -6.35 15.36 -1.34
N GLU A 159 -6.73 16.58 -0.97
CA GLU A 159 -5.78 17.68 -0.85
C GLU A 159 -4.81 17.48 0.32
N ARG A 160 -3.54 17.87 0.11
CA ARG A 160 -2.51 17.81 1.17
C ARG A 160 -2.91 18.63 2.40
N ALA A 161 -3.53 19.79 2.18
CA ALA A 161 -4.03 20.64 3.26
C ALA A 161 -5.04 19.90 4.15
N THR A 162 -5.95 19.12 3.55
CA THR A 162 -6.93 18.30 4.28
C THR A 162 -6.26 17.21 5.12
N LEU A 163 -5.19 16.59 4.63
CA LEU A 163 -4.40 15.63 5.43
C LEU A 163 -3.70 16.29 6.62
N LEU A 164 -3.11 17.48 6.41
CA LEU A 164 -2.42 18.23 7.46
C LEU A 164 -3.38 18.75 8.53
N GLU A 165 -4.57 19.21 8.14
CA GLU A 165 -5.63 19.63 9.05
C GLU A 165 -6.12 18.43 9.88
N ALA A 166 -6.46 17.31 9.22
CA ALA A 166 -6.88 16.10 9.89
C ALA A 166 -5.82 15.58 10.87
N LEU A 167 -4.54 15.60 10.48
CA LEU A 167 -3.41 15.25 11.34
C LEU A 167 -3.29 16.21 12.55
N GLY A 168 -3.40 17.52 12.32
CA GLY A 168 -3.29 18.55 13.36
C GLY A 168 -4.36 18.46 14.44
N SER A 169 -5.53 17.89 14.11
CA SER A 169 -6.59 17.60 15.08
C SER A 169 -6.29 16.41 16.00
N ARG A 170 -5.23 15.63 15.74
CA ARG A 170 -4.89 14.41 16.50
C ARG A 170 -3.82 14.67 17.55
N ARG A 171 -4.09 14.28 18.79
CA ARG A 171 -3.07 14.13 19.83
C ARG A 171 -2.52 12.71 19.83
N ALA A 172 -1.49 12.45 19.01
CA ALA A 172 -0.92 11.12 18.84
C ALA A 172 0.62 11.14 18.85
N ARG A 173 1.23 10.04 19.33
CA ARG A 173 2.67 9.80 19.14
C ARG A 173 2.96 9.67 17.64
N GLY A 174 4.13 10.11 17.21
CA GLY A 174 4.53 10.07 15.80
C GLY A 174 3.99 11.23 14.96
N HIS A 175 3.34 12.23 15.55
CA HIS A 175 2.77 13.38 14.82
C HIS A 175 3.80 14.11 13.96
N ARG A 176 5.00 14.40 14.49
CA ARG A 176 6.07 15.06 13.73
C ARG A 176 6.45 14.27 12.47
N ARG A 177 6.72 12.97 12.63
CA ARG A 177 7.05 12.06 11.53
C ARG A 177 5.91 11.95 10.52
N ALA A 178 4.67 11.84 10.99
CA ALA A 178 3.50 11.80 10.11
C ALA A 178 3.36 13.09 9.31
N ARG A 179 3.66 14.25 9.91
CA ARG A 179 3.64 15.54 9.23
C ARG A 179 4.71 15.60 8.13
N GLU A 180 5.95 15.23 8.47
CA GLU A 180 7.06 15.16 7.50
C GLU A 180 6.69 14.23 6.31
N LEU A 181 6.06 13.08 6.58
CA LEU A 181 5.57 12.18 5.52
C LEU A 181 4.45 12.78 4.67
N VAL A 182 3.49 13.46 5.29
CA VAL A 182 2.40 14.14 4.57
C VAL A 182 2.94 15.30 3.75
N GLU A 183 3.98 16.00 4.19
CA GLU A 183 4.65 17.07 3.43
C GLU A 183 5.47 16.49 2.28
N TYR A 184 6.12 15.34 2.48
CA TYR A 184 6.95 14.65 1.48
C TYR A 184 6.17 13.83 0.44
N ALA A 185 4.92 13.43 0.72
CA ALA A 185 4.09 12.66 -0.21
C ALA A 185 3.93 13.35 -1.57
N ASP A 186 3.79 12.60 -2.65
CA ASP A 186 3.66 13.16 -4.00
C ASP A 186 2.63 12.35 -4.82
N PRO A 187 1.57 12.96 -5.35
CA PRO A 187 0.57 12.27 -6.16
C PRO A 187 1.12 11.70 -7.48
N LEU A 188 2.27 12.21 -7.98
CA LEU A 188 2.89 11.79 -9.23
C LEU A 188 3.59 10.43 -9.17
N ALA A 189 3.85 9.87 -7.98
CA ALA A 189 4.36 8.50 -7.86
C ALA A 189 3.25 7.49 -8.16
N GLU A 190 3.19 6.94 -9.37
CA GLU A 190 2.04 6.20 -9.89
C GLU A 190 1.92 4.77 -9.35
N SER A 191 3.01 4.22 -8.80
CA SER A 191 3.06 2.87 -8.24
C SER A 191 3.69 2.80 -6.84
N PRO A 192 3.37 1.75 -6.04
CA PRO A 192 4.00 1.53 -4.75
C PRO A 192 5.54 1.40 -4.81
N GLY A 193 6.06 0.87 -5.92
CA GLY A 193 7.49 0.72 -6.12
C GLY A 193 8.20 2.04 -6.39
N GLU A 194 7.60 2.93 -7.17
CA GLU A 194 8.07 4.31 -7.35
C GLU A 194 8.11 5.05 -6.02
N SER A 195 7.02 5.00 -5.24
CA SER A 195 6.94 5.63 -3.92
C SER A 195 8.05 5.16 -2.97
N ILE A 196 8.35 3.86 -2.93
CA ILE A 196 9.43 3.34 -2.09
C ILE A 196 10.80 3.72 -2.65
N THR A 197 11.01 3.63 -3.95
CA THR A 197 12.29 3.99 -4.59
C THR A 197 12.63 5.45 -4.30
N ARG A 198 11.62 6.33 -4.44
CA ARG A 198 11.69 7.75 -4.10
C ARG A 198 11.98 7.98 -2.62
N TRP A 199 11.21 7.34 -1.73
CA TRP A 199 11.46 7.40 -0.29
C TRP A 199 12.87 6.91 0.09
N GLY A 200 13.35 5.85 -0.56
CA GLY A 200 14.68 5.31 -0.34
C GLY A 200 15.77 6.28 -0.78
N ALA A 201 15.63 6.91 -1.95
CA ALA A 201 16.54 7.97 -2.40
C ALA A 201 16.59 9.13 -1.39
N HIS A 202 15.44 9.57 -0.87
CA HIS A 202 15.38 10.62 0.16
C HIS A 202 16.08 10.21 1.45
N VAL A 203 15.86 8.98 1.94
CA VAL A 203 16.57 8.43 3.12
C VAL A 203 18.09 8.40 2.92
N LEU A 204 18.54 8.18 1.69
CA LEU A 204 19.95 8.16 1.32
C LEU A 204 20.55 9.58 1.17
N GLY A 205 19.75 10.62 1.33
CA GLY A 205 20.17 12.01 1.16
C GLY A 205 20.43 12.36 -0.31
N ALA A 206 19.78 11.67 -1.25
CA ALA A 206 19.79 12.07 -2.65
C ALA A 206 18.97 13.37 -2.83
N PRO A 207 19.29 14.18 -3.86
CA PRO A 207 18.43 15.29 -4.27
C PRO A 207 17.02 14.80 -4.60
N ASP A 208 16.02 15.67 -4.46
CA ASP A 208 14.66 15.31 -4.84
C ASP A 208 14.56 15.12 -6.37
N PRO A 209 14.05 13.97 -6.85
CA PRO A 209 13.87 13.73 -8.28
C PRO A 209 12.63 14.47 -8.80
N VAL A 210 12.67 14.86 -10.08
CA VAL A 210 11.46 15.22 -10.82
C VAL A 210 10.72 13.94 -11.19
N LEU A 211 9.48 13.81 -10.74
CA LEU A 211 8.66 12.63 -11.03
C LEU A 211 7.98 12.73 -12.39
N GLN A 212 7.83 11.59 -13.05
CA GLN A 212 7.06 11.47 -14.30
C GLN A 212 7.55 12.46 -15.39
N GLN A 213 8.87 12.69 -15.44
CA GLN A 213 9.49 13.63 -16.39
C GLN A 213 9.29 13.15 -17.83
N GLU A 214 8.74 14.01 -18.68
CA GLU A 214 8.63 13.75 -20.12
C GLU A 214 9.87 14.26 -20.86
N PHE A 215 10.54 13.37 -21.58
CA PHE A 215 11.53 13.72 -22.59
C PHE A 215 10.84 13.79 -23.96
N ARG A 216 10.95 14.95 -24.62
CA ARG A 216 10.39 15.16 -25.96
C ARG A 216 11.42 14.77 -27.02
N HIS A 217 10.95 14.06 -28.04
CA HIS A 217 11.74 13.68 -29.22
C HIS A 217 11.23 14.40 -30.47
N ASP A 218 11.89 14.20 -31.60
CA ASP A 218 11.44 14.72 -32.87
C ASP A 218 10.02 14.24 -33.19
N GLY A 219 9.18 15.18 -33.64
CA GLY A 219 7.75 14.93 -33.88
C GLY A 219 6.93 14.89 -32.59
N LEU A 220 6.05 13.90 -32.47
CA LEU A 220 5.09 13.79 -31.35
C LEU A 220 5.51 12.78 -30.27
N LEU A 221 6.64 12.09 -30.45
CA LEU A 221 7.08 11.05 -29.53
C LEU A 221 7.55 11.66 -28.20
N ARG A 222 7.09 11.06 -27.09
CA ARG A 222 7.47 11.44 -25.73
C ARG A 222 7.74 10.20 -24.91
N ASP A 223 8.89 10.15 -24.25
CA ASP A 223 9.24 9.10 -23.31
C ASP A 223 9.15 9.67 -21.89
N ARG A 224 8.27 9.12 -21.06
CA ARG A 224 8.04 9.54 -19.67
C ARG A 224 8.76 8.60 -18.71
N VAL A 225 9.55 9.12 -17.78
CA VAL A 225 10.35 8.33 -16.83
C VAL A 225 9.88 8.55 -15.39
N ASP A 226 10.07 7.55 -14.52
CA ASP A 226 9.53 7.58 -13.16
C ASP A 226 10.19 8.65 -12.28
N LEU A 227 11.52 8.59 -12.13
CA LEU A 227 12.32 9.51 -11.32
C LEU A 227 13.46 10.08 -12.17
N TRP A 228 13.55 11.40 -12.24
CA TRP A 228 14.62 12.12 -12.94
C TRP A 228 15.43 12.99 -11.97
N PHE A 229 16.68 12.60 -11.71
CA PHE A 229 17.62 13.39 -10.91
C PHE A 229 18.34 14.38 -11.84
N ALA A 230 17.71 15.54 -12.05
CA ALA A 230 18.08 16.50 -13.09
C ALA A 230 19.53 16.99 -13.03
N GLU A 231 20.02 17.32 -11.84
CA GLU A 231 21.39 17.82 -11.66
C GLU A 231 22.46 16.75 -11.94
N ALA A 232 22.15 15.48 -11.65
CA ALA A 232 23.04 14.36 -11.90
C ALA A 232 22.91 13.84 -13.35
N GLY A 233 21.80 14.16 -14.02
CA GLY A 233 21.47 13.59 -15.32
C GLY A 233 21.08 12.11 -15.24
N VAL A 234 20.46 11.66 -14.14
CA VAL A 234 20.20 10.23 -13.91
C VAL A 234 18.71 9.90 -13.95
N ILE A 235 18.33 8.96 -14.80
CA ILE A 235 17.00 8.36 -14.83
C ILE A 235 16.97 7.13 -13.91
N VAL A 236 15.93 7.00 -13.10
CA VAL A 236 15.66 5.81 -12.31
C VAL A 236 14.23 5.34 -12.56
N GLU A 237 14.07 4.10 -13.02
CA GLU A 237 12.77 3.49 -13.30
C GLU A 237 12.53 2.30 -12.40
N PHE A 238 11.29 2.17 -11.91
CA PHE A 238 10.88 1.03 -11.12
C PHE A 238 10.29 -0.07 -12.02
N ASP A 239 10.98 -1.19 -12.13
CA ASP A 239 10.48 -2.37 -12.84
C ASP A 239 9.83 -3.33 -11.84
N GLY A 240 8.50 -3.22 -11.72
CA GLY A 240 7.70 -4.10 -10.86
C GLY A 240 7.57 -5.55 -11.34
N ARG A 241 8.11 -5.89 -12.53
CA ARG A 241 8.12 -7.20 -13.19
C ARG A 241 6.92 -8.11 -12.87
N VAL A 242 5.74 -7.76 -13.40
CA VAL A 242 4.86 -8.60 -14.22
C VAL A 242 3.98 -7.66 -15.06
N LYS A 243 4.43 -7.32 -16.27
CA LYS A 243 3.57 -6.92 -17.39
C LYS A 243 4.09 -7.59 -18.66
N TYR A 244 4.09 -8.93 -18.68
CA TYR A 244 4.26 -9.69 -19.92
C TYR A 244 3.03 -10.52 -20.30
N ASP A 245 1.88 -10.20 -19.72
CA ASP A 245 0.58 -10.68 -20.18
C ASP A 245 -0.36 -9.49 -20.36
N ASP A 246 -0.10 -8.65 -21.37
CA ASP A 246 -1.17 -7.87 -21.97
C ASP A 246 -1.37 -8.30 -23.44
N PRO A 247 -2.21 -9.32 -23.70
CA PRO A 247 -2.54 -9.74 -25.06
C PRO A 247 -3.42 -8.73 -25.82
N ARG A 248 -3.80 -7.58 -25.23
CA ARG A 248 -4.87 -6.71 -25.75
C ARG A 248 -4.50 -5.87 -26.97
N ARG A 249 -3.38 -6.13 -27.65
CA ARG A 249 -3.00 -5.40 -28.88
C ARG A 249 -2.48 -6.26 -30.03
N GLY A 250 -2.58 -7.59 -29.97
CA GLY A 250 -2.05 -8.46 -31.02
C GLY A 250 -0.52 -8.36 -31.17
N ARG A 251 0.18 -7.86 -30.14
CA ARG A 251 1.64 -7.77 -30.07
C ARG A 251 2.17 -8.89 -29.22
N THR A 252 3.30 -9.46 -29.60
CA THR A 252 3.95 -10.51 -28.81
C THR A 252 4.68 -9.88 -27.62
N ALA A 253 4.94 -10.68 -26.57
CA ALA A 253 5.81 -10.25 -25.47
C ALA A 253 7.21 -9.83 -25.97
N ALA A 254 7.68 -10.42 -27.08
CA ALA A 254 8.93 -10.06 -27.73
C ALA A 254 8.90 -8.64 -28.32
N ASP A 255 7.80 -8.23 -28.96
CA ASP A 255 7.67 -6.88 -29.51
C ASP A 255 7.70 -5.81 -28.41
N ALA A 256 7.03 -6.08 -27.29
CA ALA A 256 7.04 -5.17 -26.13
C ALA A 256 8.45 -5.00 -25.53
N LEU A 257 9.23 -6.08 -25.46
CA LEU A 257 10.63 -6.03 -25.03
C LEU A 257 11.51 -5.20 -25.97
N VAL A 258 11.30 -5.34 -27.28
CA VAL A 258 12.05 -4.58 -28.29
C VAL A 258 11.70 -3.09 -28.22
N ASP A 259 10.42 -2.75 -28.07
CA ASP A 259 9.96 -1.36 -27.95
C ASP A 259 10.51 -0.71 -26.67
N GLU A 260 10.50 -1.43 -25.54
CA GLU A 260 11.07 -0.94 -24.28
C GLU A 260 12.59 -0.73 -24.37
N LYS A 261 13.31 -1.65 -25.01
CA LYS A 261 14.75 -1.48 -25.25
C LYS A 261 15.04 -0.27 -26.15
N ARG A 262 14.26 -0.08 -27.22
CA ARG A 262 14.40 1.08 -28.11
C ARG A 262 14.11 2.39 -27.38
N ARG A 263 13.15 2.39 -26.45
CA ARG A 263 12.84 3.53 -25.57
C ARG A 263 14.02 3.88 -24.67
N GLU A 264 14.56 2.89 -23.96
CA GLU A 264 15.73 3.10 -23.12
C GLU A 264 16.94 3.61 -23.93
N ASP A 265 17.21 3.02 -25.09
CA ASP A 265 18.30 3.45 -25.98
C ASP A 265 18.12 4.91 -26.46
N ARG A 266 16.88 5.36 -26.71
CA ARG A 266 16.60 6.77 -27.04
C ARG A 266 16.89 7.69 -25.87
N LEU A 267 16.44 7.33 -24.67
CA LEU A 267 16.67 8.11 -23.45
C LEU A 267 18.16 8.23 -23.14
N ARG A 268 18.92 7.13 -23.23
CA ARG A 268 20.36 7.10 -22.99
C ARG A 268 21.19 7.93 -23.99
N ARG A 269 20.66 8.20 -25.19
CA ARG A 269 21.32 9.06 -26.20
C ARG A 269 21.10 10.55 -25.98
N ARG A 270 20.26 10.94 -25.02
CA ARG A 270 20.05 12.35 -24.66
C ARG A 270 21.33 12.92 -24.05
N ARG A 271 21.65 14.18 -24.37
CA ARG A 271 22.89 14.82 -23.92
C ARG A 271 22.90 15.09 -22.42
N GLU A 272 21.72 15.33 -21.85
CA GLU A 272 21.53 15.58 -20.42
C GLU A 272 21.47 14.30 -19.58
N VAL A 273 21.37 13.12 -20.20
CA VAL A 273 21.29 11.82 -19.50
C VAL A 273 22.69 11.22 -19.39
N ASN A 274 23.20 11.18 -18.17
CA ASN A 274 24.51 10.62 -17.80
C ASN A 274 24.39 9.22 -17.18
N GLY A 275 23.21 8.84 -16.69
CA GLY A 275 22.98 7.57 -16.01
C GLY A 275 21.55 7.07 -16.14
N PHE A 276 21.38 5.76 -16.01
CA PHE A 276 20.07 5.12 -16.04
C PHE A 276 20.09 3.85 -15.19
N ALA A 277 19.15 3.75 -14.25
CA ALA A 277 18.99 2.61 -13.36
C ALA A 277 17.59 2.00 -13.47
N ARG A 278 17.52 0.67 -13.41
CA ARG A 278 16.27 -0.06 -13.17
C ARG A 278 16.29 -0.61 -11.76
N VAL A 279 15.22 -0.36 -11.02
CA VAL A 279 15.05 -0.79 -9.62
C VAL A 279 13.92 -1.81 -9.56
N MET A 280 14.19 -2.98 -9.00
CA MET A 280 13.18 -4.00 -8.74
C MET A 280 12.67 -3.95 -7.29
N TRP A 281 11.59 -4.69 -7.01
CA TRP A 281 11.09 -4.89 -5.65
C TRP A 281 12.19 -5.37 -4.67
N SER A 282 13.05 -6.30 -5.08
CA SER A 282 14.15 -6.79 -4.24
C SER A 282 15.17 -5.71 -3.88
N ASP A 283 15.28 -4.68 -4.71
CA ASP A 283 16.28 -3.62 -4.58
C ASP A 283 15.77 -2.49 -3.69
N ALA A 284 14.52 -2.07 -3.91
CA ALA A 284 13.87 -0.95 -3.23
C ALA A 284 13.54 -1.25 -1.75
N MET A 285 13.40 -2.52 -1.37
CA MET A 285 13.04 -2.90 0.00
C MET A 285 14.21 -2.66 0.97
N PRO A 286 13.96 -2.44 2.28
CA PRO A 286 15.01 -2.02 3.23
C PRO A 286 16.18 -2.99 3.51
N ALA A 287 16.31 -4.11 2.80
CA ALA A 287 17.51 -4.96 2.80
C ALA A 287 18.11 -5.14 1.40
N GLY A 288 17.57 -4.41 0.42
CA GLY A 288 17.95 -4.47 -0.98
C GLY A 288 19.15 -3.59 -1.31
N GLN A 289 19.44 -3.54 -2.61
CA GLN A 289 20.64 -2.91 -3.14
C GLN A 289 20.40 -1.49 -3.68
N LEU A 290 19.26 -0.87 -3.38
CA LEU A 290 18.93 0.49 -3.84
C LEU A 290 20.09 1.49 -3.68
N PRO A 291 20.81 1.57 -2.54
CA PRO A 291 21.89 2.54 -2.40
C PRO A 291 23.01 2.34 -3.43
N ARG A 292 23.38 1.08 -3.67
CA ARG A 292 24.41 0.73 -4.65
C ARG A 292 23.93 1.04 -6.07
N ILE A 293 22.69 0.71 -6.40
CA ILE A 293 22.12 0.96 -7.72
C ILE A 293 22.07 2.46 -8.03
N LEU A 294 21.63 3.28 -7.07
CA LEU A 294 21.60 4.74 -7.24
C LEU A 294 23.01 5.31 -7.37
N HIS A 295 23.94 4.89 -6.51
CA HIS A 295 25.33 5.32 -6.55
C HIS A 295 26.02 4.96 -7.88
N ASP A 296 25.91 3.70 -8.31
CA ASP A 296 26.54 3.20 -9.54
C ASP A 296 25.94 3.86 -10.80
N ALA A 297 24.68 4.32 -10.73
CA ALA A 297 24.05 5.11 -11.78
C ALA A 297 24.44 6.60 -11.76
N GLY A 298 25.18 7.06 -10.76
CA GLY A 298 25.67 8.44 -10.64
C GLY A 298 24.77 9.37 -9.82
N VAL A 299 23.78 8.86 -9.08
CA VAL A 299 22.98 9.70 -8.17
C VAL A 299 23.84 10.09 -6.97
N PRO A 300 23.99 11.40 -6.68
CA PRO A 300 24.73 11.83 -5.50
C PRO A 300 23.97 11.42 -4.24
N LEU A 301 24.66 10.77 -3.31
CA LEU A 301 24.11 10.33 -2.03
C LEU A 301 24.78 11.07 -0.87
N GLY A 302 24.07 11.20 0.25
CA GLY A 302 24.60 11.85 1.46
C GLY A 302 25.78 11.09 2.09
N PRO A 303 26.67 11.76 2.83
CA PRO A 303 27.97 11.21 3.28
C PRO A 303 27.87 9.95 4.17
N ASN A 304 26.70 9.65 4.73
CA ASN A 304 26.46 8.50 5.62
C ASN A 304 25.37 7.54 5.10
N TRP A 305 25.13 7.53 3.78
CA TRP A 305 24.02 6.80 3.15
C TRP A 305 23.94 5.32 3.55
N GLY A 306 25.08 4.63 3.71
CA GLY A 306 25.11 3.20 4.08
C GLY A 306 24.55 2.93 5.49
N THR A 307 24.80 3.83 6.44
CA THR A 307 24.24 3.74 7.80
C THR A 307 22.78 4.18 7.82
N ALA A 308 22.43 5.23 7.07
CA ALA A 308 21.04 5.70 6.93
C ALA A 308 20.12 4.58 6.40
N TRP A 309 20.56 3.85 5.37
CA TRP A 309 19.80 2.74 4.79
C TRP A 309 19.55 1.61 5.79
N ARG A 310 20.59 1.17 6.51
CA ARG A 310 20.47 0.13 7.55
C ARG A 310 19.50 0.54 8.65
N HIS A 311 19.54 1.80 9.08
CA HIS A 311 18.60 2.30 10.08
C HIS A 311 17.16 2.40 9.56
N ALA A 312 16.97 2.74 8.29
CA ALA A 312 15.66 2.79 7.66
C ALA A 312 14.99 1.41 7.54
N ALA A 313 15.76 0.32 7.61
CA ALA A 313 15.24 -1.04 7.68
C ALA A 313 14.71 -1.41 9.07
N ILE A 314 15.28 -0.81 10.11
CA ILE A 314 15.07 -1.21 11.51
C ILE A 314 14.06 -0.28 12.20
N ARG A 315 14.00 1.00 11.84
CA ARG A 315 13.16 2.00 12.50
C ARG A 315 11.67 1.89 12.11
N ALA A 316 11.03 0.83 12.60
CA ALA A 316 9.60 0.81 12.84
C ALA A 316 9.32 1.38 14.24
N LEU A 317 8.94 2.65 14.30
CA LEU A 317 8.62 3.45 15.51
C LEU A 317 9.82 3.79 16.41
#